data_AF-A0A662S227-F1
#
_entry.id   AF-A0A662S227-F1
#
_cell.length_a   1.000
_cell.length_b   1.000
_cell.length_c   1.000
_cell.angle_alpha   90.00
_cell.angle_beta   90.00
_cell.angle_gamma   90.00
#
_symmetry.space_group_name_H-M   'P 1'
#
loop_
_entity.id
_entity.type
_entity.pdbx_description
1 polymer ?
#
loop_
_entity_poly.entity_id
_entity_poly.type
_entity_poly.pdbx_seq_one_letter_code
_entity_poly.pdbx_strand_id
1 'polypeptide(L)'
;MSSIEAMISEIEENYSSILKKFRKYLKHEGVKIAIRDFSEDELVSLLRDVVRFRKRIEYSLYSAKKLVKNTIHFKKLERIAEDLSAKFSSEATIDLVTVYSTQENVLGAISNLKKAHQYLLHGSSLASKRKFYCAYVAFRLLQHDLIELEEEMRLINALTTYPIEKKIELKGRLVSENFEEVAISLEEAEANIEEEHFKDCISRCRDAVEIFVLIVRERETGEKTEKRFSIDFGKLVKQGVYDEAIQRLAQGVYSFLSLKGSHKYDEKKVTVYDAEIALQETYSLIEMLFQKYIDFKKSKSLS
;
A
#
# COMPACT_ATOMS: atom_id res chain seq x y z
N MET A 1 8.63 -7.52 -9.10
CA MET A 1 7.31 -6.86 -8.99
C MET A 1 7.55 -5.48 -8.40
N SER A 2 6.88 -4.43 -8.90
CA SER A 2 7.03 -3.06 -8.35
C SER A 2 6.31 -2.98 -7.01
N SER A 3 6.91 -2.33 -6.00
CA SER A 3 6.24 -2.07 -4.72
C SER A 3 5.08 -1.07 -4.92
N ILE A 4 4.08 -1.10 -4.04
CA ILE A 4 2.96 -0.14 -4.06
C ILE A 4 3.47 1.30 -3.98
N GLU A 5 4.49 1.57 -3.17
CA GLU A 5 5.13 2.89 -3.08
C GLU A 5 5.75 3.34 -4.41
N ALA A 6 6.41 2.44 -5.14
CA ALA A 6 6.94 2.78 -6.46
C ALA A 6 5.80 3.10 -7.46
N MET A 7 4.66 2.41 -7.36
CA MET A 7 3.48 2.73 -8.18
C MET A 7 2.92 4.13 -7.85
N ILE A 8 2.88 4.49 -6.57
CA ILE A 8 2.43 5.81 -6.10
C ILE A 8 3.38 6.91 -6.61
N SER A 9 4.69 6.75 -6.40
CA SER A 9 5.67 7.73 -6.90
C SER A 9 5.59 7.92 -8.41
N GLU A 10 5.40 6.84 -9.18
CA GLU A 10 5.19 6.94 -10.63
C GLU A 10 3.91 7.73 -10.98
N ILE A 11 2.81 7.56 -10.23
CA ILE A 11 1.56 8.31 -10.46
C ILE A 11 1.80 9.80 -10.18
N GLU A 12 2.40 10.14 -9.05
CA GLU A 12 2.71 11.52 -8.63
C GLU A 12 3.62 12.23 -9.65
N GLU A 13 4.68 11.55 -10.11
CA GLU A 13 5.62 12.07 -11.10
C GLU A 13 4.96 12.31 -12.45
N ASN A 14 4.17 11.35 -12.94
CA ASN A 14 3.46 11.49 -14.21
C ASN A 14 2.41 12.61 -14.16
N TYR A 15 1.62 12.67 -13.08
CA TYR A 15 0.65 13.73 -12.87
C TYR A 15 1.31 15.12 -12.89
N SER A 16 2.39 15.27 -12.13
CA SER A 16 3.17 16.50 -12.05
C SER A 16 3.79 16.89 -13.40
N SER A 17 4.32 15.92 -14.13
CA SER A 17 4.91 16.11 -15.47
C SER A 17 3.87 16.59 -16.48
N ILE A 18 2.69 15.98 -16.51
CA ILE A 18 1.59 16.37 -17.41
C ILE A 18 1.06 17.76 -17.05
N LEU A 19 0.87 18.05 -15.77
CA LEU A 19 0.49 19.39 -15.31
C LEU A 19 1.49 20.46 -15.75
N LYS A 20 2.79 20.15 -15.69
CA LYS A 20 3.84 21.06 -16.15
C LYS A 20 3.71 21.33 -17.66
N LYS A 21 3.36 20.32 -18.46
CA LYS A 21 3.10 20.48 -19.90
C LYS A 21 1.88 21.37 -20.17
N PHE A 22 0.79 21.22 -19.42
CA PHE A 22 -0.34 22.15 -19.51
C PHE A 22 0.08 23.59 -19.16
N ARG A 23 0.76 23.77 -18.02
CA ARG A 23 1.19 25.08 -17.52
C ARG A 23 2.15 25.81 -18.46
N LYS A 24 2.93 25.10 -19.29
CA LYS A 24 3.80 25.72 -20.33
C LYS A 24 3.03 26.70 -21.24
N TYR A 25 1.76 26.42 -21.50
CA TYR A 25 0.91 27.22 -22.39
C TYR A 25 -0.01 28.19 -21.65
N LEU A 26 -0.03 28.15 -20.32
CA LEU A 26 -0.87 29.02 -19.50
C LEU A 26 0.00 30.13 -18.89
N LYS A 27 -0.35 31.38 -19.16
CA LYS A 27 0.27 32.55 -18.54
C LYS A 27 -0.78 33.26 -17.70
N HIS A 28 -0.48 33.42 -16.42
CA HIS A 28 -1.32 34.22 -15.52
C HIS A 28 -0.94 35.69 -15.67
N GLU A 29 -1.92 36.54 -15.99
CA GLU A 29 -1.80 37.99 -16.07
C GLU A 29 -2.80 38.61 -15.10
N GLY A 30 -2.45 38.62 -13.81
CA GLY A 30 -3.35 38.98 -12.73
C GLY A 30 -4.51 37.98 -12.61
N VAL A 31 -5.75 38.47 -12.78
CA VAL A 31 -6.98 37.64 -12.73
C VAL A 31 -7.30 36.96 -14.07
N LYS A 32 -6.58 37.31 -15.15
CA LYS A 32 -6.81 36.78 -16.49
C LYS A 32 -5.83 35.64 -16.81
N ILE A 33 -6.30 34.69 -17.61
CA ILE A 33 -5.50 33.57 -18.10
C ILE A 33 -5.30 33.78 -19.60
N ALA A 34 -4.05 33.95 -20.00
CA ALA A 34 -3.63 33.99 -21.39
C ALA A 34 -3.13 32.61 -21.82
N ILE A 35 -3.70 32.07 -22.89
CA ILE A 35 -3.34 30.77 -23.45
C ILE A 35 -2.46 31.00 -24.69
N ARG A 36 -1.20 30.58 -24.58
CA ARG A 36 -0.22 30.66 -25.67
C ARG A 36 -0.64 29.75 -26.82
N ASP A 37 -0.14 30.06 -28.02
CA ASP A 37 -0.27 29.15 -29.15
C ASP A 37 0.51 27.85 -28.90
N PHE A 38 -0.02 26.76 -29.46
CA PHE A 38 0.57 25.43 -29.43
C PHE A 38 0.39 24.79 -30.81
N SER A 39 1.33 23.94 -31.21
CA SER A 39 1.21 23.18 -32.46
C SER A 39 0.25 22.00 -32.29
N GLU A 40 -0.16 21.42 -33.42
CA GLU A 40 -0.90 20.15 -33.42
C GLU A 40 -0.09 19.03 -32.75
N ASP A 41 1.20 18.91 -33.08
CA ASP A 41 2.08 17.89 -32.52
C ASP A 41 2.20 18.00 -30.99
N GLU A 42 2.29 19.23 -30.47
CA GLU A 42 2.33 19.50 -29.03
C GLU A 42 1.03 19.06 -28.35
N LEU A 43 -0.12 19.33 -28.97
CA LEU A 43 -1.43 18.95 -28.46
C LEU A 43 -1.64 17.43 -28.50
N VAL A 44 -1.26 16.78 -29.60
CA VAL A 44 -1.33 15.32 -29.76
C VAL A 44 -0.39 14.61 -28.79
N SER A 45 0.82 15.15 -28.56
CA SER A 45 1.74 14.62 -27.55
C SER A 45 1.10 14.67 -26.16
N LEU A 46 0.49 15.79 -25.79
CA LEU A 46 -0.16 15.92 -24.48
C LEU A 46 -1.35 14.97 -24.33
N LEU A 47 -2.17 14.82 -25.38
CA LEU A 47 -3.27 13.85 -25.41
C LEU A 47 -2.75 12.42 -25.19
N ARG A 48 -1.66 12.03 -25.85
CA ARG A 48 -1.04 10.71 -25.67
C ARG A 48 -0.55 10.52 -24.24
N ASP A 49 0.04 11.53 -23.63
CA ASP A 49 0.52 11.45 -22.24
C ASP A 49 -0.65 11.26 -21.26
N VAL A 50 -1.74 12.00 -21.42
CA VAL A 50 -2.95 11.84 -20.59
C VAL A 50 -3.56 10.45 -20.76
N VAL A 51 -3.61 9.93 -21.99
CA VAL A 51 -4.09 8.56 -22.26
C VAL A 51 -3.18 7.51 -21.62
N ARG A 52 -1.85 7.68 -21.72
CA ARG A 52 -0.89 6.77 -21.08
C ARG A 52 -1.00 6.82 -19.56
N PHE A 53 -1.18 8.00 -18.99
CA PHE A 53 -1.37 8.18 -17.55
C PHE A 53 -2.62 7.44 -17.05
N ARG A 54 -3.77 7.61 -17.73
CA ARG A 54 -4.98 6.82 -17.45
C ARG A 54 -4.69 5.31 -17.46
N LYS A 55 -4.04 4.81 -18.52
CA LYS A 55 -3.70 3.38 -18.64
C LYS A 55 -2.74 2.89 -17.54
N ARG A 56 -1.82 3.75 -17.07
CA ARG A 56 -0.94 3.43 -15.96
C ARG A 56 -1.71 3.27 -14.66
N ILE A 57 -2.65 4.17 -14.36
CA ILE A 57 -3.54 4.03 -13.20
C ILE A 57 -4.29 2.69 -13.27
N GLU A 58 -4.91 2.38 -14.42
CA GLU A 58 -5.59 1.08 -14.64
C GLU A 58 -4.66 -0.12 -14.40
N TYR A 59 -3.41 -0.05 -14.84
CA TYR A 59 -2.41 -1.11 -14.63
C TYR A 59 -1.97 -1.23 -13.16
N SER A 60 -1.73 -0.12 -12.47
CA SER A 60 -1.36 -0.11 -11.04
C SER A 60 -2.47 -0.71 -10.20
N LEU A 61 -3.73 -0.40 -10.51
CA LEU A 61 -4.91 -0.97 -9.88
C LEU A 61 -5.05 -2.47 -10.12
N TYR A 62 -4.87 -2.92 -11.36
CA TYR A 62 -4.86 -4.35 -11.67
C TYR A 62 -3.75 -5.08 -10.93
N SER A 63 -2.58 -4.44 -10.78
CA SER A 63 -1.46 -4.99 -10.02
C SER A 63 -1.78 -5.04 -8.52
N ALA A 64 -2.39 -3.98 -7.96
CA ALA A 64 -2.86 -3.94 -6.58
C ALA A 64 -3.94 -5.02 -6.32
N LYS A 65 -4.86 -5.25 -7.27
CA LYS A 65 -5.86 -6.34 -7.20
C LYS A 65 -5.24 -7.72 -7.04
N LYS A 66 -4.08 -7.96 -7.68
CA LYS A 66 -3.37 -9.24 -7.54
C LYS A 66 -2.74 -9.41 -6.16
N LEU A 67 -2.43 -8.32 -5.47
CA LEU A 67 -1.81 -8.32 -4.15
C LEU A 67 -2.85 -8.44 -3.03
N VAL A 68 -4.11 -8.10 -3.30
CA VAL A 68 -5.16 -7.94 -2.29
C VAL A 68 -6.39 -8.74 -2.70
N LYS A 69 -6.66 -9.87 -2.03
CA LYS A 69 -7.91 -10.62 -2.26
C LYS A 69 -9.10 -9.82 -1.66
N ASN A 70 -10.07 -9.41 -2.50
CA ASN A 70 -11.42 -8.88 -2.20
C ASN A 70 -11.69 -8.26 -0.81
N THR A 71 -10.93 -7.24 -0.40
CA THR A 71 -11.21 -6.47 0.83
C THR A 71 -12.20 -5.31 0.59
N ILE A 72 -12.76 -4.74 1.65
CA ILE A 72 -13.60 -3.53 1.56
C ILE A 72 -12.81 -2.32 1.02
N HIS A 73 -11.51 -2.25 1.33
CA HIS A 73 -10.57 -1.25 0.80
C HIS A 73 -10.32 -1.45 -0.69
N PHE A 74 -10.25 -2.69 -1.15
CA PHE A 74 -10.17 -2.98 -2.58
C PHE A 74 -11.44 -2.54 -3.33
N LYS A 75 -12.64 -2.74 -2.76
CA LYS A 75 -13.89 -2.21 -3.35
C LYS A 75 -13.92 -0.68 -3.38
N LYS A 76 -13.38 -0.02 -2.36
CA LYS A 76 -13.25 1.45 -2.34
C LYS A 76 -12.25 1.92 -3.40
N LEU A 77 -11.11 1.24 -3.53
CA LEU A 77 -10.11 1.49 -4.57
C LEU A 77 -10.69 1.29 -5.99
N GLU A 78 -11.46 0.23 -6.23
CA GLU A 78 -12.17 0.01 -7.49
C GLU A 78 -13.15 1.15 -7.80
N ARG A 79 -13.90 1.62 -6.80
CA ARG A 79 -14.81 2.75 -6.99
C ARG A 79 -14.08 4.04 -7.34
N ILE A 80 -13.01 4.39 -6.62
CA ILE A 80 -12.20 5.58 -6.90
C ILE A 80 -11.61 5.50 -8.32
N ALA A 81 -11.17 4.30 -8.73
CA ALA A 81 -10.66 4.05 -10.07
C ALA A 81 -11.71 4.23 -11.17
N GLU A 82 -12.92 3.71 -10.96
CA GLU A 82 -14.04 3.88 -11.89
C GLU A 82 -14.40 5.36 -12.03
N ASP A 83 -14.47 6.09 -10.92
CA ASP A 83 -14.75 7.53 -10.90
C ASP A 83 -13.65 8.32 -11.63
N LEU A 84 -12.38 8.02 -11.39
CA LEU A 84 -11.24 8.58 -12.12
C LEU A 84 -11.33 8.31 -13.63
N SER A 85 -11.58 7.05 -14.00
CA SER A 85 -11.68 6.63 -15.41
C SER A 85 -12.82 7.35 -16.13
N ALA A 86 -13.97 7.50 -15.46
CA ALA A 86 -15.08 8.29 -15.96
C ALA A 86 -14.68 9.75 -16.14
N LYS A 87 -14.03 10.38 -15.16
CA LYS A 87 -13.56 11.78 -15.25
C LYS A 87 -12.52 12.01 -16.35
N PHE A 88 -11.72 11.01 -16.72
CA PHE A 88 -10.79 11.15 -17.85
C PHE A 88 -11.50 11.32 -19.19
N SER A 89 -12.59 10.58 -19.44
CA SER A 89 -13.21 10.45 -20.77
C SER A 89 -14.70 10.82 -20.81
N SER A 90 -15.21 11.46 -19.76
CA SER A 90 -16.61 11.89 -19.68
C SER A 90 -16.97 12.84 -20.81
N GLU A 91 -18.08 12.56 -21.49
CA GLU A 91 -18.76 13.52 -22.37
C GLU A 91 -19.82 14.34 -21.63
N ALA A 92 -20.10 14.02 -20.36
CA ALA A 92 -20.94 14.82 -19.48
C ALA A 92 -20.13 15.96 -18.85
N THR A 93 -20.80 17.09 -18.59
CA THR A 93 -20.22 18.25 -17.90
C THR A 93 -19.84 17.88 -16.47
N ILE A 94 -18.56 18.00 -16.14
CA ILE A 94 -18.02 17.79 -14.79
C ILE A 94 -17.77 19.10 -14.03
N ASP A 95 -17.66 20.23 -14.74
CA ASP A 95 -17.52 21.56 -14.16
C ASP A 95 -17.88 22.66 -15.20
N LEU A 96 -18.00 23.92 -14.77
CA LEU A 96 -18.29 25.10 -15.60
C LEU A 96 -17.24 26.18 -15.36
N VAL A 97 -16.57 26.63 -16.42
CA VAL A 97 -15.55 27.68 -16.31
C VAL A 97 -15.77 28.80 -17.31
N THR A 98 -15.34 30.01 -16.96
CA THR A 98 -15.35 31.15 -17.89
C THR A 98 -13.97 31.34 -18.51
N VAL A 99 -13.88 31.26 -19.84
CA VAL A 99 -12.66 31.44 -20.61
C VAL A 99 -12.89 32.53 -21.65
N TYR A 100 -12.10 33.60 -21.62
CA TYR A 100 -12.28 34.76 -22.51
C TYR A 100 -13.73 35.28 -22.54
N SER A 101 -14.33 35.44 -21.35
CA SER A 101 -15.72 35.88 -21.17
C SER A 101 -16.80 34.95 -21.76
N THR A 102 -16.42 33.73 -22.17
CA THR A 102 -17.35 32.69 -22.61
C THR A 102 -17.45 31.62 -21.54
N GLN A 103 -18.66 31.22 -21.15
CA GLN A 103 -18.85 30.02 -20.33
C GLN A 103 -18.60 28.77 -21.16
N GLU A 104 -17.83 27.85 -20.60
CA GLU A 104 -17.44 26.60 -21.21
C GLU A 104 -17.77 25.43 -20.27
N ASN A 105 -18.43 24.41 -20.83
CA ASN A 105 -18.60 23.13 -20.16
C ASN A 105 -17.26 22.39 -20.13
N VAL A 106 -16.79 22.11 -18.92
CA VAL A 106 -15.63 21.24 -18.69
C VAL A 106 -16.12 19.80 -18.75
N LEU A 107 -15.67 19.08 -19.78
CA LEU A 107 -15.83 17.63 -19.91
C LEU A 107 -14.62 16.88 -19.32
N GLY A 108 -14.50 15.58 -19.58
CA GLY A 108 -13.30 14.84 -19.24
C GLY A 108 -12.06 15.36 -19.96
N ALA A 109 -10.88 15.20 -19.34
CA ALA A 109 -9.62 15.75 -19.86
C ALA A 109 -9.30 15.26 -21.29
N ILE A 110 -9.49 13.96 -21.57
CA ILE A 110 -9.29 13.37 -22.90
C ILE A 110 -10.32 13.91 -23.90
N SER A 111 -11.58 14.02 -23.50
CA SER A 111 -12.66 14.54 -24.36
C SER A 111 -12.42 15.98 -24.76
N ASN A 112 -12.01 16.83 -23.82
CA ASN A 112 -11.64 18.22 -24.11
C ASN A 112 -10.41 18.32 -25.01
N LEU A 113 -9.36 17.51 -24.81
CA LEU A 113 -8.18 17.51 -25.68
C LEU A 113 -8.50 17.04 -27.10
N LYS A 114 -9.37 16.03 -27.27
CA LYS A 114 -9.87 15.62 -28.59
C LYS A 114 -10.63 16.75 -29.28
N LYS A 115 -11.50 17.46 -28.56
CA LYS A 115 -12.24 18.62 -29.10
C LYS A 115 -11.30 19.77 -29.44
N ALA A 116 -10.29 20.04 -28.61
CA ALA A 116 -9.26 21.03 -28.88
C ALA A 116 -8.51 20.71 -30.19
N HIS A 117 -8.16 19.43 -30.40
CA HIS A 117 -7.48 18.97 -31.61
C HIS A 117 -8.37 19.10 -32.84
N GLN A 118 -9.63 18.69 -32.74
CA GLN A 118 -10.61 18.90 -33.81
C GLN A 118 -10.75 20.39 -34.18
N TYR A 119 -10.91 21.28 -33.21
CA TYR A 119 -11.02 22.71 -33.51
C TYR A 119 -9.76 23.28 -34.15
N LEU A 120 -8.58 22.80 -33.76
CA LEU A 120 -7.31 23.22 -34.34
C LEU A 120 -7.25 22.82 -35.83
N LEU A 121 -7.63 21.59 -36.16
CA LEU A 121 -7.68 21.09 -37.54
C LEU A 121 -8.66 21.86 -38.43
N HIS A 122 -9.74 22.39 -37.85
CA HIS A 122 -10.74 23.21 -38.56
C HIS A 122 -10.40 24.72 -38.54
N GLY A 123 -9.17 25.10 -38.17
CA GLY A 123 -8.71 26.50 -38.16
C GLY A 123 -9.28 27.36 -37.03
N SER A 124 -10.02 26.78 -36.10
CA SER A 124 -10.69 27.49 -35.00
C SER A 124 -9.80 27.60 -33.76
N SER A 125 -8.70 28.35 -33.88
CA SER A 125 -7.66 28.49 -32.82
C SER A 125 -8.23 28.92 -31.46
N LEU A 126 -9.15 29.89 -31.41
CA LEU A 126 -9.74 30.34 -30.15
C LEU A 126 -10.57 29.24 -29.47
N ALA A 127 -11.36 28.48 -30.24
CA ALA A 127 -12.14 27.36 -29.70
C ALA A 127 -11.22 26.22 -29.22
N SER A 128 -10.14 25.96 -29.95
CA SER A 128 -9.11 25.01 -29.53
C SER A 128 -8.48 25.39 -28.18
N LYS A 129 -8.09 26.66 -28.02
CA LYS A 129 -7.55 27.19 -26.74
C LYS A 129 -8.54 27.06 -25.60
N ARG A 130 -9.82 27.40 -25.80
CA ARG A 130 -10.85 27.24 -24.76
C ARG A 130 -10.98 25.79 -24.31
N LYS A 131 -11.01 24.83 -25.25
CA LYS A 131 -11.07 23.40 -24.90
C LYS A 131 -9.77 22.87 -24.30
N PHE A 132 -8.60 23.37 -24.71
CA PHE A 132 -7.34 23.08 -24.04
C PHE A 132 -7.37 23.51 -22.56
N TYR A 133 -7.88 24.70 -22.28
CA TYR A 133 -8.02 25.16 -20.89
C TYR A 133 -9.04 24.33 -20.10
N CYS A 134 -10.17 23.95 -20.71
CA CYS A 134 -11.11 23.02 -20.09
C CYS A 134 -10.43 21.68 -19.77
N ALA A 135 -9.57 21.16 -20.64
CA ALA A 135 -8.80 19.94 -20.37
C ALA A 135 -7.85 20.11 -19.19
N TYR A 136 -7.18 21.26 -19.07
CA TYR A 136 -6.34 21.56 -17.91
C TYR A 136 -7.14 21.58 -16.60
N VAL A 137 -8.31 22.23 -16.60
CA VAL A 137 -9.19 22.26 -15.42
C VAL A 137 -9.65 20.85 -15.07
N ALA A 138 -10.15 20.09 -16.05
CA ALA A 138 -10.57 18.70 -15.87
C ALA A 138 -9.43 17.85 -15.27
N PHE A 139 -8.21 18.00 -15.79
CA PHE A 139 -7.04 17.26 -15.28
C PHE A 139 -6.65 17.67 -13.86
N ARG A 140 -6.84 18.96 -13.50
CA ARG A 140 -6.64 19.42 -12.12
C ARG A 140 -7.66 18.86 -11.14
N LEU A 141 -8.92 18.71 -11.58
CA LEU A 141 -9.97 18.16 -10.73
C LEU A 141 -9.70 16.70 -10.32
N LEU A 142 -8.87 15.98 -11.09
CA LEU A 142 -8.43 14.62 -10.74
C LEU A 142 -7.55 14.58 -9.47
N GLN A 143 -6.94 15.71 -9.07
CA GLN A 143 -5.95 15.72 -7.98
C GLN A 143 -6.51 15.14 -6.69
N HIS A 144 -7.74 15.49 -6.34
CA HIS A 144 -8.37 15.01 -5.12
C HIS A 144 -8.56 13.49 -5.14
N ASP A 145 -9.10 12.96 -6.25
CA ASP A 145 -9.33 11.52 -6.40
C ASP A 145 -8.01 10.74 -6.47
N LEU A 146 -6.95 11.35 -7.02
CA LEU A 146 -5.61 10.75 -7.03
C LEU A 146 -5.01 10.67 -5.62
N ILE A 147 -5.17 11.72 -4.80
CA ILE A 147 -4.75 11.67 -3.39
C ILE A 147 -5.52 10.59 -2.65
N GLU A 148 -6.84 10.50 -2.85
CA GLU A 148 -7.65 9.46 -2.22
C GLU A 148 -7.24 8.05 -2.69
N LEU A 149 -6.92 7.89 -3.98
CA LEU A 149 -6.39 6.66 -4.55
C LEU A 149 -5.06 6.27 -3.88
N GLU A 150 -4.13 7.21 -3.76
CA GLU A 150 -2.83 6.98 -3.15
C GLU A 150 -2.95 6.63 -1.66
N GLU A 151 -3.82 7.32 -0.93
CA GLU A 151 -4.12 7.03 0.47
C GLU A 151 -4.70 5.62 0.65
N GLU A 152 -5.66 5.22 -0.19
CA GLU A 152 -6.19 3.85 -0.17
C GLU A 152 -5.15 2.82 -0.61
N MET A 153 -4.26 3.13 -1.56
CA MET A 153 -3.13 2.26 -1.91
C MET A 153 -2.14 2.11 -0.76
N ARG A 154 -1.82 3.18 -0.04
CA ARG A 154 -0.97 3.14 1.18
C ARG A 154 -1.64 2.38 2.30
N LEU A 155 -2.95 2.56 2.48
CA LEU A 155 -3.74 1.81 3.45
C LEU A 155 -3.74 0.33 3.10
N ILE A 156 -4.00 -0.02 1.84
CA ILE A 156 -3.85 -1.38 1.33
C ILE A 156 -2.46 -1.92 1.64
N ASN A 157 -1.39 -1.19 1.31
CA ASN A 157 -0.01 -1.60 1.60
C ASN A 157 0.23 -1.85 3.10
N ALA A 158 -0.32 -0.99 3.96
CA ALA A 158 -0.24 -1.09 5.41
C ALA A 158 -1.07 -2.25 5.98
N LEU A 159 -2.23 -2.54 5.38
CA LEU A 159 -3.12 -3.64 5.75
C LEU A 159 -2.60 -5.00 5.25
N THR A 160 -1.96 -5.02 4.08
CA THR A 160 -1.43 -6.24 3.45
C THR A 160 -0.05 -6.68 3.93
N THR A 161 0.36 -6.31 5.15
CA THR A 161 1.24 -7.13 6.02
C THR A 161 2.55 -7.67 5.42
N TYR A 162 3.71 -7.23 5.95
CA TYR A 162 5.05 -7.85 5.83
C TYR A 162 5.41 -8.47 4.44
N PRO A 163 6.28 -7.84 3.61
CA PRO A 163 6.52 -8.27 2.23
C PRO A 163 6.67 -9.79 2.04
N ILE A 164 5.97 -10.38 1.06
CA ILE A 164 5.95 -11.84 0.82
C ILE A 164 7.37 -12.40 0.69
N GLU A 165 8.25 -11.66 0.01
CA GLU A 165 9.66 -12.02 -0.12
C GLU A 165 10.34 -12.16 1.24
N LYS A 166 10.08 -11.23 2.18
CA LYS A 166 10.61 -11.28 3.53
C LYS A 166 10.02 -12.42 4.36
N LYS A 167 8.74 -12.76 4.16
CA LYS A 167 8.11 -13.91 4.83
C LYS A 167 8.78 -15.22 4.41
N ILE A 168 8.96 -15.41 3.10
CA ILE A 168 9.63 -16.60 2.53
C ILE A 168 11.08 -16.67 3.01
N GLU A 169 11.80 -15.55 2.96
CA GLU A 169 13.19 -15.49 3.43
C GLU A 169 13.29 -15.83 4.93
N LEU A 170 12.45 -15.24 5.77
CA LEU A 170 12.44 -15.53 7.21
C LEU A 170 12.14 -16.99 7.48
N LYS A 171 11.08 -17.57 6.87
CA LYS A 171 10.75 -18.99 7.02
C LYS A 171 11.89 -19.90 6.57
N GLY A 172 12.53 -19.60 5.44
CA GLY A 172 13.71 -20.35 4.97
C GLY A 172 14.89 -20.28 5.95
N ARG A 173 15.16 -19.11 6.54
CA ARG A 173 16.20 -18.96 7.57
C ARG A 173 15.84 -19.68 8.87
N LEU A 174 14.57 -19.63 9.30
CA LEU A 174 14.10 -20.33 10.49
C LEU A 174 14.30 -21.85 10.35
N VAL A 175 13.91 -22.43 9.21
CA VAL A 175 14.14 -23.86 8.92
C VAL A 175 15.64 -24.17 8.95
N SER A 176 16.47 -23.36 8.29
CA SER A 176 17.92 -23.56 8.21
C SER A 176 18.61 -23.50 9.59
N GLU A 177 18.07 -22.72 10.53
CA GLU A 177 18.60 -22.56 11.90
C GLU A 177 17.86 -23.44 12.94
N ASN A 178 17.19 -24.50 12.47
CA ASN A 178 16.45 -25.49 13.26
C ASN A 178 15.28 -24.90 14.08
N PHE A 179 14.56 -23.93 13.56
CA PHE A 179 13.30 -23.39 14.10
C PHE A 179 12.10 -23.82 13.24
N GLU A 180 12.11 -25.05 12.74
CA GLU A 180 11.09 -25.57 11.82
C GLU A 180 9.66 -25.48 12.39
N GLU A 181 9.46 -25.80 13.66
CA GLU A 181 8.15 -25.68 14.31
C GLU A 181 7.60 -24.24 14.33
N VAL A 182 8.48 -23.23 14.37
CA VAL A 182 8.08 -21.82 14.28
C VAL A 182 7.60 -21.51 12.85
N ALA A 183 8.32 -22.00 11.84
CA ALA A 183 7.94 -21.82 10.44
C ALA A 183 6.61 -22.53 10.12
N ILE A 184 6.41 -23.74 10.62
CA ILE A 184 5.15 -24.48 10.48
C ILE A 184 3.99 -23.71 11.12
N SER A 185 4.15 -23.20 12.34
CA SER A 185 3.11 -22.41 13.01
C SER A 185 2.77 -21.11 12.26
N LEU A 186 3.74 -20.48 11.59
CA LEU A 186 3.50 -19.33 10.73
C LEU A 186 2.74 -19.70 9.45
N GLU A 187 3.04 -20.85 8.84
CA GLU A 187 2.31 -21.37 7.68
C GLU A 187 0.87 -21.75 8.03
N GLU A 188 0.65 -22.37 9.19
CA GLU A 188 -0.70 -22.65 9.68
C GLU A 188 -1.47 -21.36 9.97
N ALA A 189 -0.82 -20.31 10.48
CA ALA A 189 -1.46 -19.01 10.67
C ALA A 189 -1.88 -18.39 9.33
N GLU A 190 -1.02 -18.47 8.31
CA GLU A 190 -1.33 -18.02 6.94
C GLU A 190 -2.48 -18.82 6.32
N ALA A 191 -2.51 -20.15 6.46
CA ALA A 191 -3.62 -20.95 5.94
C ALA A 191 -4.96 -20.56 6.59
N ASN A 192 -4.97 -20.36 7.92
CA ASN A 192 -6.17 -20.00 8.65
C ASN A 192 -6.72 -18.61 8.26
N ILE A 193 -5.89 -17.67 7.80
CA ILE A 193 -6.42 -16.39 7.30
C ILE A 193 -7.13 -16.56 5.95
N GLU A 194 -6.64 -17.46 5.09
CA GLU A 194 -7.25 -17.75 3.79
C GLU A 194 -8.58 -18.50 3.93
N GLU A 195 -8.71 -19.35 4.94
CA GLU A 195 -9.91 -20.13 5.26
C GLU A 195 -10.92 -19.36 6.14
N GLU A 196 -10.68 -18.07 6.38
CA GLU A 196 -11.51 -17.20 7.24
C GLU A 196 -11.61 -17.67 8.70
N HIS A 197 -10.63 -18.46 9.16
CA HIS A 197 -10.46 -18.93 10.54
C HIS A 197 -9.62 -17.93 11.36
N PHE A 198 -10.08 -16.69 11.49
CA PHE A 198 -9.30 -15.57 12.02
C PHE A 198 -8.79 -15.78 13.46
N LYS A 199 -9.59 -16.39 14.33
CA LYS A 199 -9.16 -16.68 15.71
C LYS A 199 -8.05 -17.73 15.75
N ASP A 200 -8.14 -18.73 14.89
CA ASP A 200 -7.11 -19.77 14.78
C ASP A 200 -5.82 -19.20 14.19
N CYS A 201 -5.91 -18.29 13.21
CA CYS A 201 -4.78 -17.51 12.75
C CYS A 201 -4.05 -16.80 13.90
N ILE A 202 -4.79 -16.08 14.77
CA ILE A 202 -4.21 -15.39 15.93
C ILE A 202 -3.63 -16.39 16.95
N SER A 203 -4.29 -17.55 17.17
CA SER A 203 -3.75 -18.60 18.04
C SER A 203 -2.43 -19.15 17.49
N ARG A 204 -2.33 -19.39 16.19
CA ARG A 204 -1.10 -19.89 15.54
C ARG A 204 0.02 -18.84 15.51
N CYS A 205 -0.34 -17.55 15.43
CA CYS A 205 0.60 -16.46 15.65
C CYS A 205 1.18 -16.48 17.07
N ARG A 206 0.33 -16.68 18.09
CA ARG A 206 0.77 -16.82 19.49
C ARG A 206 1.71 -18.03 19.64
N ASP A 207 1.31 -19.18 19.11
CA ASP A 207 2.07 -20.41 19.23
C ASP A 207 3.47 -20.27 18.60
N ALA A 208 3.59 -19.60 17.44
CA ALA A 208 4.88 -19.32 16.80
C ALA A 208 5.83 -18.54 17.72
N VAL A 209 5.31 -17.49 18.38
CA VAL A 209 6.08 -16.67 19.33
C VAL A 209 6.50 -17.48 20.57
N GLU A 210 5.61 -18.30 21.13
CA GLU A 210 5.91 -19.15 22.28
C GLU A 210 6.96 -20.21 21.96
N ILE A 211 6.80 -20.91 20.84
CA ILE A 211 7.73 -21.95 20.36
C ILE A 211 9.11 -21.33 20.15
N PHE A 212 9.18 -20.16 19.50
CA PHE A 212 10.45 -19.48 19.26
C PHE A 212 11.19 -19.20 20.58
N VAL A 213 10.51 -18.59 21.55
CA VAL A 213 11.11 -18.25 22.85
C VAL A 213 11.50 -19.49 23.64
N LEU A 214 10.67 -20.53 23.61
CA LEU A 214 10.99 -21.81 24.24
C LEU A 214 12.27 -22.40 23.65
N ILE A 215 12.36 -22.52 22.32
CA ILE A 215 13.54 -23.09 21.65
C ILE A 215 14.80 -22.31 22.00
N VAL A 216 14.78 -20.98 21.94
CA VAL A 216 15.96 -20.16 22.31
C VAL A 216 16.32 -20.39 23.77
N ARG A 217 15.34 -20.43 24.67
CA ARG A 217 15.57 -20.65 26.09
C ARG A 217 16.14 -22.04 26.38
N GLU A 218 15.59 -23.09 25.79
CA GLU A 218 16.13 -24.44 25.94
C GLU A 218 17.58 -24.53 25.44
N ARG A 219 17.92 -23.85 24.35
CA ARG A 219 19.29 -23.81 23.80
C ARG A 219 20.27 -23.09 24.70
N GLU A 220 19.87 -21.99 25.33
CA GLU A 220 20.78 -21.15 26.12
C GLU A 220 20.80 -21.49 27.62
N THR A 221 19.76 -22.10 28.17
CA THR A 221 19.72 -22.53 29.58
C THR A 221 19.88 -24.05 29.77
N GLY A 222 19.60 -24.86 28.75
CA GLY A 222 19.54 -26.31 28.85
C GLY A 222 18.32 -26.86 29.61
N GLU A 223 17.45 -25.99 30.12
CA GLU A 223 16.28 -26.40 30.89
C GLU A 223 15.12 -26.74 29.95
N LYS A 224 14.55 -27.95 30.08
CA LYS A 224 13.30 -28.34 29.41
C LYS A 224 12.14 -28.19 30.37
N THR A 225 11.21 -27.27 30.09
CA THR A 225 10.00 -27.09 30.90
C THR A 225 8.80 -26.81 30.01
N GLU A 226 7.61 -26.78 30.62
CA GLU A 226 6.40 -26.28 29.97
C GLU A 226 6.54 -24.83 29.48
N LYS A 227 5.82 -24.52 28.40
CA LYS A 227 5.75 -23.19 27.77
C LYS A 227 5.22 -22.15 28.76
N ARG A 228 6.05 -21.19 29.16
CA ARG A 228 5.64 -20.04 29.99
C ARG A 228 6.30 -18.79 29.47
N PHE A 229 5.74 -18.23 28.39
CA PHE A 229 6.32 -17.11 27.63
C PHE A 229 6.99 -16.04 28.49
N SER A 230 6.26 -15.42 29.43
CA SER A 230 6.80 -14.32 30.25
C SER A 230 7.97 -14.74 31.15
N ILE A 231 7.95 -15.98 31.66
CA ILE A 231 9.02 -16.53 32.51
C ILE A 231 10.22 -16.88 31.65
N ASP A 232 9.99 -17.53 30.51
CA ASP A 232 11.04 -17.96 29.58
C ASP A 232 11.78 -16.76 28.98
N PHE A 233 11.03 -15.74 28.55
CA PHE A 233 11.61 -14.50 28.05
C PHE A 233 12.43 -13.78 29.13
N GLY A 234 11.92 -13.72 30.37
CA GLY A 234 12.64 -13.13 31.49
C GLY A 234 13.98 -13.82 31.79
N LYS A 235 14.09 -15.13 31.57
CA LYS A 235 15.37 -15.85 31.68
C LYS A 235 16.34 -15.47 30.56
N LEU A 236 15.87 -15.32 29.33
CA LEU A 236 16.69 -14.90 28.19
C LEU A 236 17.26 -13.49 28.37
N VAL A 237 16.50 -12.58 28.98
CA VAL A 237 16.99 -11.24 29.35
C VAL A 237 18.09 -11.34 30.41
N LYS A 238 17.90 -12.16 31.45
CA LYS A 238 18.93 -12.38 32.49
C LYS A 238 20.22 -12.99 31.93
N GLN A 239 20.13 -13.79 30.88
CA GLN A 239 21.29 -14.35 30.17
C GLN A 239 21.91 -13.39 29.15
N GLY A 240 21.34 -12.19 28.96
CA GLY A 240 21.86 -11.19 28.02
C GLY A 240 21.56 -11.50 26.55
N VAL A 241 20.67 -12.45 26.26
CA VAL A 241 20.25 -12.76 24.88
C VAL A 241 19.41 -11.61 24.32
N TYR A 242 18.54 -11.04 25.16
CA TYR A 242 17.68 -9.89 24.82
C TYR A 242 17.79 -8.82 25.90
N ASP A 243 17.46 -7.58 25.52
CA ASP A 243 17.35 -6.45 26.45
C ASP A 243 15.90 -6.25 26.96
N GLU A 244 15.75 -5.40 27.96
CA GLU A 244 14.45 -5.09 28.58
C GLU A 244 13.47 -4.36 27.63
N ALA A 245 13.99 -3.67 26.61
CA ALA A 245 13.15 -2.97 25.63
C ALA A 245 12.48 -3.99 24.69
N ILE A 246 13.26 -4.95 24.20
CA ILE A 246 12.77 -6.09 23.41
C ILE A 246 11.77 -6.90 24.23
N GLN A 247 12.04 -7.16 25.52
CA GLN A 247 11.09 -7.87 26.39
C GLN A 247 9.74 -7.17 26.47
N ARG A 248 9.73 -5.84 26.68
CA ARG A 248 8.49 -5.07 26.76
C ARG A 248 7.69 -5.12 25.45
N LEU A 249 8.37 -5.01 24.32
CA LEU A 249 7.74 -5.11 23.00
C LEU A 249 7.16 -6.51 22.77
N ALA A 250 7.94 -7.56 23.03
CA ALA A 250 7.50 -8.95 22.89
C ALA A 250 6.30 -9.27 23.79
N GLN A 251 6.29 -8.77 25.03
CA GLN A 251 5.15 -8.90 25.94
C GLN A 251 3.90 -8.15 25.45
N GLY A 252 4.06 -6.98 24.83
CA GLY A 252 2.96 -6.24 24.22
C GLY A 252 2.28 -7.04 23.11
N VAL A 253 3.06 -7.53 22.15
CA VAL A 253 2.58 -8.38 21.05
C VAL A 253 1.93 -9.66 21.60
N TYR A 254 2.62 -10.36 22.50
CA TYR A 254 2.09 -11.59 23.11
C TYR A 254 0.78 -11.39 23.87
N SER A 255 0.62 -10.25 24.56
CA SER A 255 -0.60 -9.93 25.30
C SER A 255 -1.79 -9.71 24.36
N PHE A 256 -1.56 -9.01 23.24
CA PHE A 256 -2.56 -8.85 22.18
C PHE A 256 -2.99 -10.21 21.61
N LEU A 257 -2.03 -11.04 21.21
CA LEU A 257 -2.28 -12.37 20.66
C LEU A 257 -3.02 -13.28 21.66
N SER A 258 -2.63 -13.24 22.93
CA SER A 258 -3.25 -14.04 24.00
C SER A 258 -4.69 -13.61 24.30
N LEU A 259 -4.98 -12.31 24.24
CA LEU A 259 -6.33 -11.81 24.48
C LEU A 259 -7.27 -12.24 23.35
N LYS A 260 -6.89 -11.93 22.11
CA LYS A 260 -7.71 -12.11 20.90
C LYS A 260 -7.76 -13.55 20.39
N GLY A 261 -6.70 -14.33 20.59
CA GLY A 261 -6.60 -15.74 20.21
C GLY A 261 -7.10 -16.72 21.27
N SER A 262 -7.60 -16.25 22.43
CA SER A 262 -8.09 -17.17 23.48
C SER A 262 -9.45 -17.78 23.15
N HIS A 263 -9.66 -19.05 23.52
CA HIS A 263 -10.97 -19.70 23.40
C HIS A 263 -12.11 -18.97 24.11
N LYS A 264 -11.79 -18.17 25.14
CA LYS A 264 -12.74 -17.37 25.93
C LYS A 264 -13.17 -16.08 25.24
N TYR A 265 -12.46 -15.65 24.19
CA TYR A 265 -12.84 -14.49 23.40
C TYR A 265 -13.87 -14.90 22.33
N ASP A 266 -14.94 -14.13 22.25
CA ASP A 266 -16.06 -14.36 21.32
C ASP A 266 -15.56 -14.30 19.87
N GLU A 267 -15.69 -15.41 19.14
CA GLU A 267 -15.28 -15.53 17.73
C GLU A 267 -15.90 -14.46 16.85
N LYS A 268 -17.13 -14.05 17.16
CA LYS A 268 -17.84 -13.01 16.40
C LYS A 268 -17.21 -11.61 16.55
N LYS A 269 -16.22 -11.44 17.42
CA LYS A 269 -15.50 -10.18 17.67
C LYS A 269 -14.08 -10.17 17.09
N VAL A 270 -13.63 -11.25 16.45
CA VAL A 270 -12.33 -11.31 15.78
C VAL A 270 -12.56 -11.05 14.29
N THR A 271 -11.99 -9.96 13.81
CA THR A 271 -12.11 -9.54 12.41
C THR A 271 -10.89 -9.99 11.60
N VAL A 272 -11.01 -9.97 10.26
CA VAL A 272 -9.86 -10.16 9.37
C VAL A 272 -8.72 -9.19 9.68
N TYR A 273 -9.04 -7.95 10.05
CA TYR A 273 -8.08 -6.93 10.45
C TYR A 273 -7.28 -7.31 11.70
N ASP A 274 -7.94 -7.92 12.70
CA ASP A 274 -7.25 -8.42 13.90
C ASP A 274 -6.25 -9.54 13.53
N ALA A 275 -6.60 -10.41 12.58
CA ALA A 275 -5.74 -11.49 12.11
C ALA A 275 -4.57 -10.99 11.25
N GLU A 276 -4.79 -10.01 10.37
CA GLU A 276 -3.74 -9.36 9.59
C GLU A 276 -2.72 -8.65 10.49
N ILE A 277 -3.19 -7.89 11.49
CA ILE A 277 -2.30 -7.28 12.51
C ILE A 277 -1.52 -8.36 13.25
N ALA A 278 -2.19 -9.43 13.68
CA ALA A 278 -1.51 -10.52 14.40
C ALA A 278 -0.38 -11.12 13.58
N LEU A 279 -0.60 -11.38 12.29
CA LEU A 279 0.44 -11.86 11.38
C LEU A 279 1.57 -10.83 11.25
N GLN A 280 1.27 -9.55 11.09
CA GLN A 280 2.28 -8.49 10.93
C GLN A 280 3.22 -8.41 12.11
N GLU A 281 2.63 -8.27 13.29
CA GLU A 281 3.36 -8.06 14.53
C GLU A 281 4.16 -9.32 14.86
N THR A 282 3.61 -10.49 14.57
CA THR A 282 4.30 -11.77 14.76
C THR A 282 5.50 -11.92 13.84
N TYR A 283 5.35 -11.66 12.53
CA TYR A 283 6.47 -11.71 11.59
C TYR A 283 7.58 -10.72 11.94
N SER A 284 7.20 -9.49 12.27
CA SER A 284 8.14 -8.43 12.65
C SER A 284 8.87 -8.76 13.95
N LEU A 285 8.15 -9.28 14.95
CA LEU A 285 8.73 -9.70 16.21
C LEU A 285 9.69 -10.88 16.02
N ILE A 286 9.29 -11.92 15.30
CA ILE A 286 10.13 -13.11 15.09
C ILE A 286 11.39 -12.74 14.30
N GLU A 287 11.30 -11.91 13.24
CA GLU A 287 12.51 -11.45 12.53
C GLU A 287 13.47 -10.73 13.49
N MET A 288 12.94 -9.81 14.29
CA MET A 288 13.74 -9.05 15.25
C MET A 288 14.41 -9.96 16.29
N LEU A 289 13.64 -10.82 16.95
CA LEU A 289 14.14 -11.73 17.98
C LEU A 289 15.17 -12.70 17.39
N PHE A 290 14.89 -13.24 16.22
CA PHE A 290 15.79 -14.14 15.52
C PHE A 290 17.09 -13.47 15.14
N GLN A 291 17.06 -12.25 14.59
CA GLN A 291 18.28 -11.52 14.28
C GLN A 291 19.11 -11.26 15.53
N LYS A 292 18.48 -10.84 16.63
CA LYS A 292 19.15 -10.62 17.92
C LYS A 292 19.78 -11.89 18.48
N TYR A 293 19.10 -13.02 18.35
CA TYR A 293 19.62 -14.31 18.76
C TYR A 293 20.85 -14.73 17.93
N ILE A 294 20.81 -14.53 16.61
CA ILE A 294 21.94 -14.81 15.72
C ILE A 294 23.15 -13.92 16.08
N ASP A 295 22.91 -12.63 16.35
CA ASP A 295 23.97 -11.70 16.75
C ASP A 295 24.60 -12.11 18.08
N PHE A 296 23.78 -12.52 19.06
CA PHE A 296 24.24 -13.08 20.34
C PHE A 296 25.09 -14.36 20.16
N LYS A 297 24.69 -15.26 19.26
CA LYS A 297 25.48 -16.47 18.96
C LYS A 297 26.84 -16.13 18.37
N LYS A 298 26.90 -15.14 17.47
CA LYS A 298 28.15 -14.69 16.84
C LYS A 298 29.10 -14.03 17.85
N SER A 299 28.58 -13.26 18.80
CA SER A 299 29.43 -12.65 19.84
C SER A 299 30.00 -13.71 20.79
N LYS A 300 29.20 -14.73 21.14
CA LYS A 300 29.61 -15.85 22.01
C LYS A 300 30.64 -16.79 21.37
N SER A 301 30.66 -16.94 20.04
CA SER A 301 31.67 -17.76 19.35
C SER A 301 33.02 -17.07 19.16
N LEU A 302 33.06 -15.74 19.34
CA LEU A 302 34.28 -14.92 19.24
C LEU A 302 34.96 -14.67 20.59
N SER A 303 34.30 -15.03 21.71
CA SER A 303 34.80 -14.94 23.09
C SER A 303 35.34 -16.27 23.59
#